data_AF-A0A2U1FL61-F1
#
_entry.id   AF-A0A2U1FL61-F1
#
_cell.length_a   1.000
_cell.length_b   1.000
_cell.length_c   1.000
_cell.angle_alpha   90.00
_cell.angle_beta   90.00
_cell.angle_gamma   90.00
#
_symmetry.space_group_name_H-M   'P 1'
#
loop_
_entity.id
_entity.type
_entity.pdbx_description
1 polymer ?
#
loop_
_entity_poly.entity_id
_entity_poly.type
_entity_poly.pdbx_seq_one_letter_code
_entity_poly.pdbx_strand_id
1 'polypeptide(L)'
;MDHSVPTRATGANHDRRGVRMPPAQDAPAEADTPGADEELPTSLEDAADLLYGVGREEFIPYRDALVKQVRQAGDRELAGEIGGLRKPSVAAWVANRLAREFPDEIGALEELGSSLREAQEKLEGDALRQLSRQRHGLINALVERGRRIAREESVRLGDPAVRELERTIGAALADPTAARALAGGQLAGGMEAGAGLGDGGVSAALGGPASGARPARPAHPARPTQRRPDRRPSRPSAPAREDAEEQDDRHAREQEEREQEERERAERERREREERERAEQAAREARARADEAAEAARRAGEDADAAHAEAEEADATVSDLRARLEAAEDARRGAWDRADTAARERDTRRREADRAREDADSAERHAHSFP
;
A
#
# COMPACT_ATOMS: atom_id res chain seq x y z
N MET A 1 -10.23 -32.04 -67.70
CA MET A 1 -11.63 -32.35 -68.00
C MET A 1 -12.37 -32.47 -66.66
N ASP A 2 -13.02 -31.42 -66.18
CA ASP A 2 -13.03 -30.06 -66.73
C ASP A 2 -13.23 -28.96 -65.68
N HIS A 3 -13.00 -27.71 -66.07
CA HIS A 3 -13.27 -26.55 -65.23
C HIS A 3 -14.75 -26.15 -65.30
N SER A 4 -15.30 -25.66 -64.18
CA SER A 4 -16.42 -24.71 -64.21
C SER A 4 -16.45 -23.85 -62.95
N VAL A 5 -15.73 -22.73 -63.03
CA VAL A 5 -16.10 -21.52 -62.31
C VAL A 5 -17.10 -20.75 -63.17
N PRO A 6 -18.23 -20.28 -62.62
CA PRO A 6 -18.90 -19.09 -63.14
C PRO A 6 -18.61 -17.88 -62.24
N THR A 7 -18.22 -16.77 -62.85
CA THR A 7 -17.85 -15.50 -62.18
C THR A 7 -18.79 -14.39 -62.64
N ARG A 8 -18.97 -13.35 -61.82
CA ARG A 8 -19.48 -12.00 -62.20
C ARG A 8 -20.99 -11.93 -62.55
N ALA A 9 -21.68 -10.79 -62.42
CA ALA A 9 -21.31 -9.45 -61.91
C ALA A 9 -22.53 -8.62 -61.45
N THR A 10 -22.26 -7.48 -60.81
CA THR A 10 -23.04 -6.21 -60.85
C THR A 10 -24.43 -6.16 -60.19
N GLY A 11 -24.67 -5.11 -59.40
CA GLY A 11 -26.01 -4.73 -58.92
C GLY A 11 -25.95 -3.79 -57.71
N ALA A 12 -26.07 -2.48 -57.93
CA ALA A 12 -25.91 -1.47 -56.87
C ALA A 12 -27.23 -1.05 -56.20
N ASN A 13 -27.08 -0.49 -54.99
CA ASN A 13 -27.94 0.50 -54.33
C ASN A 13 -29.29 0.13 -53.68
N HIS A 14 -29.41 0.57 -52.42
CA HIS A 14 -30.55 1.23 -51.77
C HIS A 14 -31.94 0.54 -51.71
N ASP A 15 -32.36 0.18 -50.50
CA ASP A 15 -33.45 0.94 -49.83
C ASP A 15 -33.07 1.22 -48.36
N ARG A 16 -33.60 2.30 -47.78
CA ARG A 16 -33.36 2.74 -46.40
C ARG A 16 -34.63 2.56 -45.56
N ARG A 17 -34.71 1.48 -44.79
CA ARG A 17 -35.67 1.34 -43.67
C ARG A 17 -34.98 0.60 -42.52
N GLY A 18 -35.10 1.03 -41.27
CA GLY A 18 -35.88 2.17 -40.76
C GLY A 18 -36.12 2.07 -39.26
N VAL A 19 -35.19 1.48 -38.50
CA VAL A 19 -35.36 1.23 -37.07
C VAL A 19 -34.92 2.48 -36.31
N ARG A 20 -35.92 3.20 -35.79
CA ARG A 20 -35.74 4.41 -34.98
C ARG A 20 -35.26 4.02 -33.59
N MET A 21 -33.96 4.15 -33.33
CA MET A 21 -33.45 4.09 -31.95
C MET A 21 -34.12 5.17 -31.09
N PRO A 22 -34.49 4.89 -29.83
CA PRO A 22 -34.79 5.95 -28.87
C PRO A 22 -33.53 6.81 -28.66
N PRO A 23 -33.67 8.11 -28.32
CA PRO A 23 -32.51 8.93 -28.01
C PRO A 23 -31.78 8.38 -26.78
N ALA A 24 -30.45 8.33 -26.84
CA ALA A 24 -29.65 8.18 -25.64
C ALA A 24 -29.92 9.39 -24.74
N GLN A 25 -30.32 9.13 -23.50
CA GLN A 25 -30.43 10.18 -22.49
C GLN A 25 -29.04 10.36 -21.88
N ASP A 26 -28.29 11.31 -22.43
CA ASP A 26 -27.19 11.94 -21.70
C ASP A 26 -27.80 12.68 -20.50
N ALA A 27 -27.78 12.02 -19.36
CA ALA A 27 -27.79 12.63 -18.05
C ALA A 27 -26.61 12.04 -17.29
N PRO A 28 -25.52 12.81 -17.01
CA PRO A 28 -24.67 12.42 -15.88
C PRO A 28 -25.58 12.36 -14.65
N ALA A 29 -25.29 11.44 -13.72
CA ALA A 29 -25.95 11.50 -12.42
C ALA A 29 -25.76 12.90 -11.84
N GLU A 30 -26.83 13.49 -11.29
CA GLU A 30 -26.74 14.77 -10.61
C GLU A 30 -25.82 14.55 -9.41
N ALA A 31 -24.57 15.00 -9.53
CA ALA A 31 -23.59 14.92 -8.45
C ALA A 31 -24.18 15.63 -7.24
N ASP A 32 -24.14 14.98 -6.07
CA ASP A 32 -24.84 15.43 -4.88
C ASP A 32 -24.24 16.77 -4.43
N THR A 33 -24.87 17.85 -4.89
CA THR A 33 -24.33 19.20 -4.83
C THR A 33 -24.94 19.84 -3.59
N PRO A 34 -24.12 20.27 -2.61
CA PRO A 34 -24.59 20.52 -1.26
C PRO A 34 -25.77 21.50 -1.29
N GLY A 35 -26.88 21.02 -0.73
CA GLY A 35 -28.18 21.67 -0.89
C GLY A 35 -28.16 23.08 -0.32
N ALA A 36 -28.98 23.98 -0.85
CA ALA A 36 -29.12 25.33 -0.29
C ALA A 36 -29.70 25.35 1.15
N ASP A 37 -30.12 24.17 1.64
CA ASP A 37 -30.70 23.91 2.95
C ASP A 37 -29.79 23.08 3.88
N GLU A 38 -28.58 22.69 3.44
CA GLU A 38 -27.56 22.08 4.33
C GLU A 38 -26.80 23.16 5.11
N GLU A 39 -26.51 22.91 6.39
CA GLU A 39 -25.73 23.84 7.21
C GLU A 39 -24.29 23.90 6.69
N LEU A 40 -23.85 25.10 6.26
CA LEU A 40 -22.50 25.29 5.74
C LEU A 40 -21.45 24.97 6.81
N PRO A 41 -20.35 24.28 6.46
CA PRO A 41 -19.33 23.86 7.43
C PRO A 41 -18.76 25.08 8.17
N THR A 42 -18.73 24.98 9.50
CA THR A 42 -18.30 26.08 10.38
C THR A 42 -16.79 26.08 10.64
N SER A 43 -16.13 24.97 10.33
CA SER A 43 -14.70 24.74 10.49
C SER A 43 -14.11 24.02 9.27
N LEU A 44 -12.78 24.03 9.18
CA LEU A 44 -12.05 23.26 8.18
C LEU A 44 -12.25 21.74 8.36
N GLU A 45 -12.50 21.30 9.59
CA GLU A 45 -12.65 19.89 9.95
C GLU A 45 -14.02 19.35 9.53
N ASP A 46 -15.10 20.15 9.70
CA ASP A 46 -16.43 19.88 9.13
C ASP A 46 -16.35 19.77 7.58
N ALA A 47 -15.68 20.74 6.95
CA ALA A 47 -15.54 20.80 5.50
C ALA A 47 -14.70 19.66 4.93
N ALA A 48 -13.66 19.22 5.66
CA ALA A 48 -12.86 18.06 5.32
C ALA A 48 -13.65 16.76 5.48
N ASP A 49 -14.53 16.64 6.47
CA ASP A 49 -15.35 15.43 6.66
C ASP A 49 -16.29 15.19 5.46
N LEU A 50 -17.05 16.24 5.08
CA LEU A 50 -17.88 16.24 3.88
C LEU A 50 -17.04 15.87 2.64
N LEU A 51 -15.89 16.53 2.45
CA LEU A 51 -15.07 16.37 1.26
C LEU A 51 -14.39 15.01 1.12
N TYR A 52 -13.96 14.38 2.21
CA TYR A 52 -13.38 13.04 2.15
C TYR A 52 -14.42 11.91 2.29
N GLY A 53 -15.72 12.26 2.40
CA GLY A 53 -16.85 11.31 2.33
C GLY A 53 -17.36 11.02 0.91
N VAL A 54 -17.37 12.03 0.02
CA VAL A 54 -17.91 11.92 -1.36
C VAL A 54 -17.10 11.01 -2.28
N GLY A 55 -17.67 10.65 -3.43
CA GLY A 55 -17.01 9.84 -4.44
C GLY A 55 -15.74 10.51 -4.99
N ARG A 56 -14.71 9.72 -5.30
CA ARG A 56 -13.36 10.27 -5.56
C ARG A 56 -13.30 11.28 -6.70
N GLU A 57 -14.14 11.12 -7.71
CA GLU A 57 -14.21 12.03 -8.87
C GLU A 57 -15.07 13.28 -8.59
N GLU A 58 -15.97 13.23 -7.62
CA GLU A 58 -16.85 14.32 -7.17
C GLU A 58 -16.12 15.32 -6.25
N PHE A 59 -15.05 14.89 -5.56
CA PHE A 59 -14.24 15.69 -4.65
C PHE A 59 -13.93 17.12 -5.16
N ILE A 60 -13.51 17.26 -6.42
CA ILE A 60 -13.14 18.57 -6.98
C ILE A 60 -14.37 19.44 -7.29
N PRO A 61 -15.40 18.96 -8.01
CA PRO A 61 -16.70 19.63 -8.11
C PRO A 61 -17.28 20.08 -6.76
N TYR A 62 -17.32 19.18 -5.77
CA TYR A 62 -17.89 19.46 -4.45
C TYR A 62 -17.07 20.52 -3.70
N ARG A 63 -15.73 20.42 -3.70
CA ARG A 63 -14.84 21.42 -3.08
C ARG A 63 -15.01 22.80 -3.71
N ASP A 64 -15.06 22.87 -5.03
CA ASP A 64 -15.14 24.15 -5.74
C ASP A 64 -16.53 24.79 -5.58
N ALA A 65 -17.59 23.99 -5.36
CA ALA A 65 -18.91 24.44 -4.92
C ALA A 65 -18.92 24.93 -3.47
N LEU A 66 -18.35 24.17 -2.54
CA LEU A 66 -18.28 24.48 -1.10
C LEU A 66 -17.48 25.78 -0.86
N VAL A 67 -16.32 25.92 -1.51
CA VAL A 67 -15.50 27.15 -1.52
C VAL A 67 -16.29 28.36 -2.03
N LYS A 68 -17.20 28.18 -2.99
CA LYS A 68 -18.06 29.25 -3.50
C LYS A 68 -19.16 29.61 -2.50
N GLN A 69 -19.80 28.63 -1.85
CA GLN A 69 -20.83 28.86 -0.84
C GLN A 69 -20.25 29.57 0.39
N VAL A 70 -19.14 29.09 0.96
CA VAL A 70 -18.51 29.72 2.14
C VAL A 70 -18.05 31.16 1.84
N ARG A 71 -17.52 31.44 0.64
CA ARG A 71 -17.22 32.82 0.17
C ARG A 71 -18.45 33.71 0.03
N GLN A 72 -19.64 33.14 -0.17
CA GLN A 72 -20.91 33.88 -0.23
C GLN A 72 -21.49 34.12 1.17
N ALA A 73 -21.29 33.19 2.12
CA ALA A 73 -21.60 33.40 3.54
C ALA A 73 -20.72 34.48 4.18
N GLY A 74 -19.50 34.69 3.66
CA GLY A 74 -18.64 35.83 3.96
C GLY A 74 -17.24 35.45 4.44
N ASP A 75 -17.04 34.19 4.84
CA ASP A 75 -15.73 33.69 5.24
C ASP A 75 -14.84 33.46 4.00
N ARG A 76 -13.69 34.12 3.99
CA ARG A 76 -12.68 34.03 2.92
C ARG A 76 -11.42 33.29 3.37
N GLU A 77 -11.26 33.07 4.65
CA GLU A 77 -10.11 32.40 5.26
C GLU A 77 -10.37 30.89 5.23
N LEU A 78 -11.49 30.43 5.79
CA LEU A 78 -11.97 29.05 5.70
C LEU A 78 -12.13 28.62 4.23
N ALA A 79 -12.69 29.47 3.37
CA ALA A 79 -12.78 29.18 1.93
C ALA A 79 -11.46 29.33 1.15
N GLY A 80 -10.38 29.77 1.80
CA GLY A 80 -9.01 29.63 1.33
C GLY A 80 -8.47 28.25 1.68
N GLU A 81 -8.63 27.84 2.94
CA GLU A 81 -8.19 26.55 3.49
C GLU A 81 -8.87 25.35 2.82
N ILE A 82 -10.20 25.38 2.68
CA ILE A 82 -10.98 24.36 1.94
C ILE A 82 -10.47 24.25 0.49
N GLY A 83 -10.13 25.38 -0.14
CA GLY A 83 -9.54 25.40 -1.48
C GLY A 83 -8.14 24.79 -1.57
N GLY A 84 -7.43 24.71 -0.45
CA GLY A 84 -6.15 24.01 -0.30
C GLY A 84 -6.30 22.49 -0.15
N LEU A 85 -7.48 21.97 0.21
CA LEU A 85 -7.68 20.54 0.37
C LEU A 85 -7.41 19.77 -0.93
N ARG A 86 -6.60 18.71 -0.81
CA ARG A 86 -6.07 17.92 -1.91
C ARG A 86 -6.97 16.73 -2.19
N LYS A 87 -7.29 16.53 -3.48
CA LYS A 87 -7.97 15.30 -3.94
C LYS A 87 -7.18 14.06 -3.49
N PRO A 88 -7.82 13.08 -2.83
CA PRO A 88 -7.11 11.94 -2.28
C PRO A 88 -6.47 11.04 -3.35
N SER A 89 -5.38 10.36 -2.98
CA SER A 89 -4.88 9.20 -3.72
C SER A 89 -5.96 8.11 -3.79
N VAL A 90 -5.84 7.16 -4.73
CA VAL A 90 -6.83 6.06 -4.83
C VAL A 90 -6.82 5.20 -3.57
N ALA A 91 -5.66 4.98 -2.96
CA ALA A 91 -5.53 4.25 -1.71
C ALA A 91 -6.08 5.03 -0.51
N ALA A 92 -5.81 6.33 -0.43
CA ALA A 92 -6.28 7.18 0.67
C ALA A 92 -7.81 7.36 0.63
N TRP A 93 -8.41 7.51 -0.55
CA TRP A 93 -9.87 7.50 -0.70
C TRP A 93 -10.47 6.17 -0.23
N VAL A 94 -9.91 5.03 -0.64
CA VAL A 94 -10.36 3.71 -0.13
C VAL A 94 -10.19 3.61 1.39
N ALA A 95 -9.10 4.12 1.96
CA ALA A 95 -8.87 4.13 3.41
C ALA A 95 -9.91 5.00 4.15
N ASN A 96 -10.28 6.16 3.60
CA ASN A 96 -11.32 7.03 4.15
C ASN A 96 -12.70 6.36 4.12
N ARG A 97 -13.04 5.66 3.02
CA ARG A 97 -14.27 4.87 2.92
C ARG A 97 -14.27 3.68 3.90
N LEU A 98 -13.15 2.99 4.08
CA LEU A 98 -13.01 1.94 5.09
C LEU A 98 -13.27 2.48 6.51
N ALA A 99 -12.75 3.66 6.86
CA ALA A 99 -13.00 4.28 8.17
C ALA A 99 -14.48 4.67 8.39
N ARG A 100 -15.15 5.16 7.35
CA ARG A 100 -16.57 5.57 7.41
C ARG A 100 -17.55 4.39 7.42
N GLU A 101 -17.24 3.33 6.68
CA GLU A 101 -18.14 2.17 6.51
C GLU A 101 -17.87 1.05 7.53
N PHE A 102 -16.61 0.92 7.99
CA PHE A 102 -16.13 -0.19 8.83
C PHE A 102 -15.33 0.31 10.05
N PRO A 103 -15.91 1.20 10.88
CA PRO A 103 -15.23 1.83 12.01
C PRO A 103 -14.76 0.81 13.06
N ASP A 104 -15.51 -0.27 13.29
CA ASP A 104 -15.15 -1.34 14.23
C ASP A 104 -13.87 -2.07 13.77
N GLU A 105 -13.77 -2.41 12.48
CA GLU A 105 -12.59 -3.05 11.90
C GLU A 105 -11.36 -2.12 11.83
N ILE A 106 -11.56 -0.80 11.81
CA ILE A 106 -10.48 0.19 11.95
C ILE A 106 -10.09 0.40 13.42
N GLY A 107 -11.03 0.39 14.36
CA GLY A 107 -10.75 0.42 15.80
C GLY A 107 -9.91 -0.79 16.26
N ALA A 108 -10.18 -1.97 15.70
CA ALA A 108 -9.38 -3.18 15.93
C ALA A 108 -7.90 -3.05 15.54
N LEU A 109 -7.52 -2.07 14.70
CA LEU A 109 -6.10 -1.78 14.39
C LEU A 109 -5.39 -1.13 15.58
N GLU A 110 -6.07 -0.31 16.39
CA GLU A 110 -5.48 0.31 17.57
C GLU A 110 -5.27 -0.72 18.69
N GLU A 111 -6.26 -1.58 18.94
CA GLU A 111 -6.16 -2.69 19.90
C GLU A 111 -5.03 -3.67 19.54
N LEU A 112 -5.00 -4.14 18.29
CA LEU A 112 -3.97 -5.07 17.81
C LEU A 112 -2.58 -4.42 17.79
N GLY A 113 -2.50 -3.14 17.40
CA GLY A 113 -1.27 -2.35 17.49
C GLY A 113 -0.77 -2.21 18.93
N SER A 114 -1.68 -2.03 19.90
CA SER A 114 -1.34 -1.94 21.32
C SER A 114 -0.78 -3.26 21.84
N SER A 115 -1.44 -4.36 21.53
CA SER A 115 -1.01 -5.72 21.91
C SER A 115 0.34 -6.09 21.27
N LEU A 116 0.58 -5.66 20.02
CA LEU A 116 1.88 -5.82 19.34
C LEU A 116 3.00 -5.07 20.07
N ARG A 117 2.79 -3.80 20.46
CA ARG A 117 3.77 -3.01 21.20
C ARG A 117 4.04 -3.60 22.59
N GLU A 118 2.99 -3.99 23.31
CA GLU A 118 3.11 -4.63 24.64
C GLU A 118 3.90 -5.95 24.57
N ALA A 119 3.63 -6.81 23.57
CA ALA A 119 4.38 -8.05 23.36
C ALA A 119 5.84 -7.81 22.92
N GLN A 120 6.13 -6.69 22.23
CA GLN A 120 7.50 -6.28 21.90
C GLN A 120 8.26 -5.83 23.15
N GLU A 121 7.66 -4.98 23.99
CA GLU A 121 8.25 -4.50 25.24
C GLU A 121 8.54 -5.64 26.23
N LYS A 122 7.67 -6.66 26.28
CA LYS A 122 7.85 -7.86 27.11
C LYS A 122 8.70 -8.96 26.47
N LEU A 123 9.13 -8.81 25.21
CA LEU A 123 9.87 -9.80 24.42
C LEU A 123 9.15 -11.16 24.28
N GLU A 124 7.82 -11.18 24.25
CA GLU A 124 6.99 -12.39 24.22
C GLU A 124 6.92 -13.02 22.82
N GLY A 125 7.96 -13.78 22.45
CA GLY A 125 8.13 -14.34 21.10
C GLY A 125 6.94 -15.15 20.55
N ASP A 126 6.18 -15.86 21.39
CA ASP A 126 4.98 -16.58 20.96
C ASP A 126 3.75 -15.69 20.77
N ALA A 127 3.55 -14.71 21.66
CA ALA A 127 2.53 -13.68 21.47
C ALA A 127 2.81 -12.89 20.18
N LEU A 128 4.07 -12.50 19.94
CA LEU A 128 4.50 -11.84 18.70
C LEU A 128 4.21 -12.68 17.44
N ARG A 129 4.42 -14.01 17.48
CA ARG A 129 4.03 -14.92 16.38
C ARG A 129 2.51 -14.93 16.15
N GLN A 130 1.70 -15.00 17.21
CA GLN A 130 0.24 -15.00 17.12
C GLN A 130 -0.32 -13.67 16.61
N LEU A 131 0.10 -12.56 17.21
CA LEU A 131 -0.28 -11.19 16.84
C LEU A 131 0.17 -10.86 15.41
N SER A 132 1.32 -11.37 14.97
CA SER A 132 1.76 -11.25 13.57
C SER A 132 0.83 -11.98 12.59
N ARG A 133 0.29 -13.15 12.93
CA ARG A 133 -0.73 -13.82 12.09
C ARG A 133 -2.04 -13.01 12.04
N GLN A 134 -2.50 -12.52 13.18
CA GLN A 134 -3.69 -11.65 13.25
C GLN A 134 -3.50 -10.36 12.43
N ARG A 135 -2.31 -9.76 12.46
CA ARG A 135 -1.95 -8.58 11.64
C ARG A 135 -2.10 -8.85 10.14
N HIS A 136 -1.54 -9.94 9.62
CA HIS A 136 -1.67 -10.27 8.20
C HIS A 136 -3.14 -10.56 7.82
N GLY A 137 -3.88 -11.27 8.69
CA GLY A 137 -5.32 -11.51 8.48
C GLY A 137 -6.15 -10.23 8.39
N LEU A 138 -5.96 -9.29 9.33
CA LEU A 138 -6.70 -8.04 9.37
C LEU A 138 -6.34 -7.10 8.21
N ILE A 139 -5.05 -6.98 7.85
CA ILE A 139 -4.62 -6.22 6.67
C ILE A 139 -5.26 -6.80 5.40
N ASN A 140 -5.21 -8.12 5.20
CA ASN A 140 -5.78 -8.77 4.01
C ASN A 140 -7.30 -8.59 3.94
N ALA A 141 -8.01 -8.69 5.06
CA ALA A 141 -9.45 -8.47 5.14
C ALA A 141 -9.84 -7.03 4.76
N LEU A 142 -9.13 -6.04 5.30
CA LEU A 142 -9.34 -4.62 4.98
C LEU A 142 -8.98 -4.30 3.52
N VAL A 143 -7.93 -4.91 2.96
CA VAL A 143 -7.54 -4.77 1.55
C VAL A 143 -8.60 -5.37 0.61
N GLU A 144 -9.16 -6.55 0.90
CA GLU A 144 -10.27 -7.10 0.11
C GLU A 144 -11.58 -6.31 0.26
N ARG A 145 -11.82 -5.73 1.44
CA ARG A 145 -12.94 -4.81 1.66
C ARG A 145 -12.77 -3.52 0.85
N GLY A 146 -11.56 -2.95 0.82
CA GLY A 146 -11.20 -1.81 -0.01
C GLY A 146 -11.25 -2.09 -1.52
N ARG A 147 -10.86 -3.30 -1.95
CA ARG A 147 -11.07 -3.80 -3.32
C ARG A 147 -12.54 -3.90 -3.68
N ARG A 148 -13.46 -4.08 -2.71
CA ARG A 148 -14.91 -4.10 -2.95
C ARG A 148 -15.47 -2.69 -3.17
N ILE A 149 -15.19 -1.77 -2.24
CA ILE A 149 -15.56 -0.34 -2.34
C ILE A 149 -15.10 0.24 -3.70
N ALA A 150 -13.86 -0.03 -4.08
CA ALA A 150 -13.31 0.42 -5.35
C ALA A 150 -14.08 -0.15 -6.57
N ARG A 151 -14.52 -1.41 -6.54
CA ARG A 151 -15.36 -1.99 -7.60
C ARG A 151 -16.76 -1.38 -7.64
N GLU A 152 -17.34 -1.03 -6.49
CA GLU A 152 -18.69 -0.47 -6.37
C GLU A 152 -18.76 0.95 -6.97
N GLU A 153 -17.76 1.81 -6.74
CA GLU A 153 -17.61 3.11 -7.45
C GLU A 153 -16.91 2.98 -8.83
N SER A 154 -16.73 1.77 -9.38
CA SER A 154 -16.04 1.52 -10.67
C SER A 154 -14.58 2.04 -10.77
N VAL A 155 -13.93 2.32 -9.63
CA VAL A 155 -12.54 2.77 -9.52
C VAL A 155 -11.58 1.58 -9.58
N ARG A 156 -10.56 1.63 -10.46
CA ARG A 156 -9.54 0.58 -10.53
C ARG A 156 -8.47 0.75 -9.44
N LEU A 157 -8.58 -0.02 -8.36
CA LEU A 157 -7.51 -0.19 -7.38
C LEU A 157 -6.42 -1.15 -7.91
N GLY A 158 -5.43 -0.60 -8.63
CA GLY A 158 -4.27 -1.35 -9.12
C GLY A 158 -3.16 -1.54 -8.07
N ASP A 159 -2.25 -2.48 -8.30
CA ASP A 159 -1.24 -2.94 -7.33
C ASP A 159 -0.42 -1.84 -6.62
N PRO A 160 -0.03 -0.71 -7.27
CA PRO A 160 0.65 0.38 -6.57
C PRO A 160 -0.20 1.02 -5.47
N ALA A 161 -1.51 1.14 -5.70
CA ALA A 161 -2.47 1.68 -4.74
C ALA A 161 -2.86 0.63 -3.68
N VAL A 162 -2.87 -0.67 -4.03
CA VAL A 162 -2.95 -1.76 -3.04
C VAL A 162 -1.79 -1.67 -2.05
N ARG A 163 -0.54 -1.54 -2.54
CA ARG A 163 0.65 -1.39 -1.68
C ARG A 163 0.73 -0.05 -0.93
N GLU A 164 0.00 0.97 -1.36
CA GLU A 164 -0.16 2.22 -0.61
C GLU A 164 -1.19 2.04 0.53
N LEU A 165 -2.29 1.32 0.28
CA LEU A 165 -3.28 0.96 1.30
C LEU A 165 -2.69 0.03 2.37
N GLU A 166 -1.97 -1.02 1.97
CA GLU A 166 -1.25 -1.95 2.87
C GLU A 166 -0.26 -1.22 3.78
N ARG A 167 0.54 -0.28 3.24
CA ARG A 167 1.45 0.56 4.05
C ARG A 167 0.69 1.48 5.01
N THR A 168 -0.44 2.04 4.59
CA THR A 168 -1.26 2.95 5.42
C THR A 168 -1.87 2.22 6.62
N ILE A 169 -2.45 1.04 6.40
CA ILE A 169 -2.96 0.16 7.47
C ILE A 169 -1.80 -0.34 8.34
N GLY A 170 -0.66 -0.68 7.72
CA GLY A 170 0.57 -1.05 8.43
C GLY A 170 1.15 0.05 9.32
N ALA A 171 0.99 1.32 8.95
CA ALA A 171 1.38 2.47 9.74
C ALA A 171 0.44 2.68 10.94
N ALA A 172 -0.87 2.57 10.74
CA ALA A 172 -1.87 2.63 11.82
C ALA A 172 -1.64 1.58 12.91
N LEU A 173 -1.26 0.35 12.54
CA LEU A 173 -0.88 -0.69 13.50
C LEU A 173 0.40 -0.35 14.29
N ALA A 174 1.34 0.39 13.69
CA ALA A 174 2.61 0.73 14.33
C ALA A 174 2.46 1.93 15.30
N ASP A 175 1.77 3.00 14.88
CA ASP A 175 1.67 4.27 15.59
C ASP A 175 0.20 4.64 15.90
N PRO A 176 -0.17 4.86 17.19
CA PRO A 176 -1.49 5.35 17.58
C PRO A 176 -1.93 6.67 16.92
N THR A 177 -0.98 7.49 16.45
CA THR A 177 -1.29 8.75 15.75
C THR A 177 -1.71 8.48 14.31
N ALA A 178 -1.02 7.58 13.60
CA ALA A 178 -1.50 7.03 12.34
C ALA A 178 -2.83 6.26 12.49
N ALA A 179 -3.07 5.56 13.61
CA ALA A 179 -4.37 4.92 13.87
C ALA A 179 -5.51 5.94 13.93
N ARG A 180 -5.36 7.00 14.74
CA ARG A 180 -6.34 8.10 14.84
C ARG A 180 -6.51 8.85 13.52
N ALA A 181 -5.44 9.08 12.76
CA ALA A 181 -5.50 9.72 11.44
C ALA A 181 -6.25 8.87 10.40
N LEU A 182 -6.13 7.54 10.47
CA LEU A 182 -6.91 6.61 9.65
C LEU A 182 -8.39 6.60 10.08
N ALA A 183 -8.67 6.51 11.38
CA ALA A 183 -10.03 6.51 11.93
C ALA A 183 -10.80 7.82 11.62
N GLY A 184 -10.10 8.96 11.55
CA GLY A 184 -10.69 10.24 11.14
C GLY A 184 -11.12 10.30 9.66
N GLY A 185 -10.68 9.38 8.79
CA GLY A 185 -11.20 9.26 7.42
C GLY A 185 -11.02 10.49 6.53
N GLN A 186 -9.94 11.27 6.73
CA GLN A 186 -9.62 12.52 6.01
C GLN A 186 -8.24 12.48 5.31
N LEU A 187 -7.75 11.29 4.94
CA LEU A 187 -6.43 11.12 4.34
C LEU A 187 -6.39 11.62 2.88
N ALA A 188 -5.41 12.46 2.56
CA ALA A 188 -5.13 12.90 1.19
C ALA A 188 -4.15 11.98 0.43
N GLY A 189 -3.41 11.13 1.13
CA GLY A 189 -2.42 10.19 0.59
C GLY A 189 -2.05 9.13 1.64
N GLY A 190 -1.40 8.05 1.21
CA GLY A 190 -1.00 6.97 2.12
C GLY A 190 0.04 7.37 3.17
N MET A 191 0.07 6.61 4.27
CA MET A 191 0.97 6.82 5.42
C MET A 191 2.13 5.82 5.44
N GLU A 192 3.23 6.19 6.10
CA GLU A 192 4.41 5.33 6.33
C GLU A 192 4.79 5.29 7.81
N ALA A 193 5.12 4.09 8.31
CA ALA A 193 5.49 3.91 9.72
C ALA A 193 6.85 4.57 10.04
N GLY A 194 6.92 5.33 11.13
CA GLY A 194 8.16 5.99 11.57
C GLY A 194 8.51 7.29 10.84
N ALA A 195 7.76 7.67 9.80
CA ALA A 195 7.76 9.04 9.29
C ALA A 195 7.02 9.94 10.29
N GLY A 196 7.76 10.48 11.27
CA GLY A 196 7.18 11.12 12.44
C GLY A 196 6.19 12.23 12.11
N LEU A 197 4.91 12.00 12.43
CA LEU A 197 3.94 13.07 12.64
C LEU A 197 4.38 13.86 13.89
N GLY A 198 5.15 14.93 13.64
CA GLY A 198 5.54 15.87 14.68
C GLY A 198 4.33 16.52 15.33
N ASP A 199 4.43 16.76 16.63
CA ASP A 199 3.40 17.45 17.41
C ASP A 199 3.09 18.85 16.83
N GLY A 200 1.82 19.10 16.55
CA GLY A 200 1.29 20.39 16.10
C GLY A 200 1.33 20.67 14.58
N GLY A 201 0.15 20.89 14.00
CA GLY A 201 -0.02 21.73 12.80
C GLY A 201 -0.43 21.02 11.51
N VAL A 202 -1.70 21.18 11.13
CA VAL A 202 -2.26 20.80 9.81
C VAL A 202 -1.80 21.72 8.67
N SER A 203 -0.48 21.82 8.42
CA SER A 203 0.08 22.66 7.35
C SER A 203 1.39 22.13 6.73
N ALA A 204 1.47 20.81 6.50
CA ALA A 204 2.63 20.14 5.90
C ALA A 204 2.33 19.42 4.57
N ALA A 205 1.15 19.66 3.96
CA ALA A 205 0.70 18.98 2.75
C ALA A 205 0.40 19.92 1.56
N LEU A 206 0.83 21.19 1.60
CA LEU A 206 0.63 22.17 0.52
C LEU A 206 1.96 22.53 -0.16
N GLY A 207 2.21 21.96 -1.34
CA GLY A 207 3.37 22.30 -2.17
C GLY A 207 3.14 23.57 -2.99
N GLY A 208 3.98 24.59 -2.80
CA GLY A 208 4.05 25.81 -3.62
C GLY A 208 5.29 25.82 -4.53
N PRO A 209 5.20 26.29 -5.78
CA PRO A 209 6.35 26.39 -6.68
C PRO A 209 7.13 27.70 -6.49
N ALA A 210 8.46 27.63 -6.58
CA ALA A 210 9.34 28.80 -6.67
C ALA A 210 10.27 28.67 -7.88
N SER A 211 10.33 29.69 -8.73
CA SER A 211 11.03 29.66 -10.01
C SER A 211 12.31 30.51 -10.01
N GLY A 212 13.39 29.92 -10.49
CA GLY A 212 14.42 30.58 -11.31
C GLY A 212 15.30 31.69 -10.72
N ALA A 213 16.61 31.47 -10.69
CA ALA A 213 17.60 32.47 -11.11
C ALA A 213 18.93 31.80 -11.52
N ARG A 214 19.59 32.33 -12.56
CA ARG A 214 20.92 31.92 -13.01
C ARG A 214 21.77 33.18 -13.24
N PRO A 215 22.88 33.40 -12.49
CA PRO A 215 23.76 34.55 -12.73
C PRO A 215 24.54 34.41 -14.05
N ALA A 216 24.89 35.54 -14.66
CA ALA A 216 25.61 35.62 -15.93
C ALA A 216 27.04 36.18 -15.77
N ARG A 217 27.86 36.00 -16.82
CA ARG A 217 29.21 36.60 -16.93
C ARG A 217 29.12 38.13 -17.17
N PRO A 218 30.05 38.92 -16.62
CA PRO A 218 30.45 40.21 -17.19
C PRO A 218 31.47 40.04 -18.34
N ALA A 219 31.71 41.10 -19.11
CA ALA A 219 32.67 41.15 -20.23
C ALA A 219 33.59 42.39 -20.16
N HIS A 220 34.61 42.44 -21.04
CA HIS A 220 35.64 43.49 -21.08
C HIS A 220 35.13 44.88 -21.52
N PRO A 221 35.84 45.97 -21.12
CA PRO A 221 36.04 47.18 -21.93
C PRO A 221 37.40 47.18 -22.67
N ALA A 222 37.64 48.18 -23.54
CA ALA A 222 38.59 48.10 -24.67
C ALA A 222 39.79 49.09 -24.67
N ARG A 223 40.60 49.04 -25.75
CA ARG A 223 41.84 49.80 -26.04
C ARG A 223 41.62 51.29 -26.39
N PRO A 224 42.69 52.12 -26.35
CA PRO A 224 43.38 52.60 -27.58
C PRO A 224 44.88 52.14 -27.62
N THR A 225 45.60 51.92 -28.73
CA THR A 225 46.14 52.79 -29.82
C THR A 225 47.07 53.94 -29.31
N GLN A 226 48.21 54.33 -29.92
CA GLN A 226 48.77 54.05 -31.26
C GLN A 226 50.30 54.38 -31.39
N ARG A 227 51.03 53.67 -32.29
CA ARG A 227 52.26 54.04 -33.08
C ARG A 227 53.62 54.49 -32.46
N ARG A 228 54.69 54.13 -33.21
CA ARG A 228 56.17 54.43 -33.16
C ARG A 228 56.53 55.80 -33.82
N PRO A 229 57.81 56.31 -33.91
CA PRO A 229 59.17 55.66 -33.78
C PRO A 229 60.19 56.51 -32.92
N ASP A 230 61.55 56.48 -32.98
CA ASP A 230 62.61 55.71 -33.69
C ASP A 230 63.99 55.75 -32.93
N ARG A 231 65.02 55.04 -33.47
CA ARG A 231 66.51 55.26 -33.43
C ARG A 231 67.27 55.64 -32.12
N ARG A 232 68.01 54.64 -31.58
CA ARG A 232 69.51 54.46 -31.55
C ARG A 232 70.48 55.65 -31.27
N PRO A 233 71.74 55.38 -30.82
CA PRO A 233 72.32 54.18 -30.15
C PRO A 233 73.29 54.47 -28.98
N SER A 234 73.69 53.43 -28.22
CA SER A 234 75.04 53.30 -27.64
C SER A 234 75.38 51.85 -27.24
N ARG A 235 76.68 51.53 -27.16
CA ARG A 235 77.36 50.26 -26.80
C ARG A 235 78.70 50.67 -26.10
N PRO A 236 79.53 49.79 -25.48
CA PRO A 236 79.55 48.32 -25.51
C PRO A 236 79.84 47.59 -24.15
N SER A 237 80.04 46.26 -24.24
CA SER A 237 80.97 45.43 -23.43
C SER A 237 80.72 45.08 -21.96
N ALA A 238 80.14 43.88 -21.75
CA ALA A 238 80.75 42.77 -21.00
C ALA A 238 80.24 41.42 -21.60
N PRO A 239 80.94 40.26 -21.48
CA PRO A 239 80.74 39.17 -22.46
C PRO A 239 80.44 37.76 -21.89
N ALA A 240 79.30 37.20 -22.30
CA ALA A 240 79.18 35.85 -22.86
C ALA A 240 79.81 34.68 -22.08
N ARG A 241 79.62 34.65 -20.75
CA ARG A 241 79.85 33.46 -19.90
C ARG A 241 78.62 33.14 -19.06
N GLU A 242 78.06 34.17 -18.43
CA GLU A 242 76.77 34.12 -17.73
C GLU A 242 75.65 33.55 -18.62
N ASP A 243 75.56 33.95 -19.90
CA ASP A 243 74.59 33.42 -20.86
C ASP A 243 74.65 31.89 -21.05
N ALA A 244 75.83 31.28 -20.87
CA ALA A 244 76.07 29.86 -21.08
C ALA A 244 75.84 29.07 -19.78
N GLU A 245 76.32 29.59 -18.66
CA GLU A 245 76.05 29.02 -17.33
C GLU A 245 74.55 29.05 -17.04
N GLU A 246 73.82 30.14 -17.33
CA GLU A 246 72.35 30.17 -17.25
C GLU A 246 71.66 29.19 -18.25
N GLN A 247 72.29 28.82 -19.37
CA GLN A 247 71.69 27.86 -20.32
C GLN A 247 71.81 26.42 -19.82
N ASP A 248 72.94 26.04 -19.23
CA ASP A 248 73.09 24.75 -18.53
C ASP A 248 72.18 24.71 -17.30
N ASP A 249 72.10 25.79 -16.51
CA ASP A 249 71.20 25.89 -15.35
C ASP A 249 69.72 25.75 -15.75
N ARG A 250 69.31 26.34 -16.90
CA ARG A 250 67.98 26.16 -17.47
C ARG A 250 67.73 24.73 -17.94
N HIS A 251 68.70 24.11 -18.62
CA HIS A 251 68.56 22.72 -19.06
C HIS A 251 68.52 21.73 -17.89
N ALA A 252 69.30 21.95 -16.83
CA ALA A 252 69.25 21.15 -15.61
C ALA A 252 67.87 21.23 -14.95
N ARG A 253 67.32 22.44 -14.77
CA ARG A 253 65.97 22.65 -14.23
C ARG A 253 64.88 22.02 -15.11
N GLU A 254 64.99 22.15 -16.43
CA GLU A 254 64.06 21.47 -17.35
C GLU A 254 64.14 19.93 -17.26
N GLN A 255 65.29 19.35 -16.94
CA GLN A 255 65.41 17.89 -16.72
C GLN A 255 64.81 17.50 -15.37
N GLU A 256 65.06 18.27 -14.30
CA GLU A 256 64.48 18.06 -12.97
C GLU A 256 62.94 18.18 -12.99
N GLU A 257 62.39 19.19 -13.68
CA GLU A 257 60.94 19.34 -13.87
C GLU A 257 60.32 18.17 -14.64
N ARG A 258 61.00 17.66 -15.69
CA ARG A 258 60.55 16.47 -16.44
C ARG A 258 60.57 15.21 -15.59
N GLU A 259 61.66 14.96 -14.86
CA GLU A 259 61.75 13.84 -13.93
C GLU A 259 60.67 13.93 -12.85
N GLN A 260 60.38 15.12 -12.34
CA GLN A 260 59.34 15.31 -11.34
C GLN A 260 57.93 15.13 -11.92
N GLU A 261 57.65 15.62 -13.14
CA GLU A 261 56.41 15.32 -13.85
C GLU A 261 56.22 13.81 -14.08
N GLU A 262 57.26 13.08 -14.49
CA GLU A 262 57.21 11.63 -14.68
C GLU A 262 56.98 10.88 -13.36
N ARG A 263 57.68 11.26 -12.29
CA ARG A 263 57.47 10.70 -10.93
C ARG A 263 56.05 10.94 -10.43
N GLU A 264 55.52 12.15 -10.60
CA GLU A 264 54.13 12.45 -10.23
C GLU A 264 53.09 11.73 -11.11
N ARG A 265 53.36 11.54 -12.41
CA ARG A 265 52.51 10.73 -13.30
C ARG A 265 52.50 9.27 -12.88
N ALA A 266 53.67 8.69 -12.63
CA ALA A 266 53.79 7.31 -12.16
C ALA A 266 53.11 7.10 -10.80
N GLU A 267 53.18 8.07 -9.88
CA GLU A 267 52.40 8.03 -8.65
C GLU A 267 50.89 8.18 -8.89
N ARG A 268 50.44 9.11 -9.75
CA ARG A 268 49.01 9.26 -10.08
C ARG A 268 48.45 7.97 -10.69
N GLU A 269 49.16 7.34 -11.64
CA GLU A 269 48.78 6.03 -12.18
C GLU A 269 48.76 4.92 -11.12
N ARG A 270 49.73 4.88 -10.19
CA ARG A 270 49.75 3.90 -9.10
C ARG A 270 48.53 4.07 -8.19
N ARG A 271 48.22 5.31 -7.78
CA ARG A 271 47.04 5.63 -6.96
C ARG A 271 45.73 5.25 -7.68
N GLU A 272 45.60 5.54 -8.97
CA GLU A 272 44.44 5.11 -9.76
C GLU A 272 44.29 3.59 -9.85
N ARG A 273 45.40 2.84 -9.97
CA ARG A 273 45.37 1.36 -9.96
C ARG A 273 44.96 0.82 -8.59
N GLU A 274 45.58 1.32 -7.53
CA GLU A 274 45.22 0.99 -6.14
C GLU A 274 43.75 1.34 -5.80
N GLU A 275 43.19 2.39 -6.39
CA GLU A 275 41.77 2.77 -6.21
C GLU A 275 40.84 1.84 -7.00
N ARG A 276 41.18 1.51 -8.25
CA ARG A 276 40.43 0.55 -9.09
C ARG A 276 40.41 -0.84 -8.47
N GLU A 277 41.53 -1.33 -7.95
CA GLU A 277 41.62 -2.63 -7.28
C GLU A 277 40.76 -2.68 -6.01
N ARG A 278 40.77 -1.62 -5.20
CA ARG A 278 39.86 -1.48 -4.04
C ARG A 278 38.39 -1.43 -4.45
N ALA A 279 38.05 -0.70 -5.53
CA ALA A 279 36.69 -0.62 -6.05
C ALA A 279 36.21 -1.97 -6.61
N GLU A 280 37.07 -2.72 -7.31
CA GLU A 280 36.78 -4.08 -7.76
C GLU A 280 36.60 -5.06 -6.60
N GLN A 281 37.44 -5.00 -5.56
CA GLN A 281 37.27 -5.83 -4.37
C GLN A 281 35.95 -5.50 -3.67
N ALA A 282 35.66 -4.22 -3.42
CA ALA A 282 34.39 -3.79 -2.82
C ALA A 282 33.17 -4.24 -3.64
N ALA A 283 33.26 -4.19 -4.99
CA ALA A 283 32.21 -4.68 -5.87
C ALA A 283 32.05 -6.21 -5.84
N ARG A 284 33.14 -6.98 -5.66
CA ARG A 284 33.09 -8.44 -5.48
C ARG A 284 32.47 -8.81 -4.14
N GLU A 285 32.88 -8.15 -3.05
CA GLU A 285 32.30 -8.35 -1.72
C GLU A 285 30.81 -7.96 -1.67
N ALA A 286 30.43 -6.85 -2.30
CA ALA A 286 29.03 -6.43 -2.38
C ALA A 286 28.15 -7.44 -3.15
N ARG A 287 28.70 -8.07 -4.21
CA ARG A 287 28.01 -9.15 -4.93
C ARG A 287 27.87 -10.41 -4.08
N ALA A 288 28.96 -10.87 -3.45
CA ALA A 288 28.92 -12.05 -2.59
C ALA A 288 27.87 -11.91 -1.48
N ARG A 289 27.82 -10.75 -0.79
CA ARG A 289 26.80 -10.46 0.24
C ARG A 289 25.37 -10.40 -0.33
N ALA A 290 25.20 -9.98 -1.59
CA ALA A 290 23.90 -9.97 -2.26
C ALA A 290 23.45 -11.38 -2.68
N ASP A 291 24.38 -12.22 -3.15
CA ASP A 291 24.13 -13.63 -3.48
C ASP A 291 23.81 -14.46 -2.21
N GLU A 292 24.55 -14.23 -1.12
CA GLU A 292 24.28 -14.79 0.22
C GLU A 292 22.90 -14.35 0.75
N ALA A 293 22.56 -13.07 0.64
CA ALA A 293 21.24 -12.56 1.03
C ALA A 293 20.10 -13.13 0.17
N ALA A 294 20.34 -13.34 -1.13
CA ALA A 294 19.38 -13.99 -2.02
C ALA A 294 19.20 -15.48 -1.69
N GLU A 295 20.26 -16.19 -1.28
CA GLU A 295 20.15 -17.56 -0.77
C GLU A 295 19.38 -17.63 0.56
N ALA A 296 19.67 -16.73 1.49
CA ALA A 296 18.93 -16.64 2.76
C ALA A 296 17.45 -16.34 2.52
N ALA A 297 17.13 -15.43 1.59
CA ALA A 297 15.76 -15.13 1.21
C ALA A 297 15.04 -16.30 0.51
N ARG A 298 15.73 -17.09 -0.32
CA ARG A 298 15.17 -18.32 -0.89
C ARG A 298 14.83 -19.34 0.17
N ARG A 299 15.78 -19.66 1.07
CA ARG A 299 15.55 -20.63 2.16
C ARG A 299 14.42 -20.20 3.09
N ALA A 300 14.37 -18.92 3.47
CA ALA A 300 13.27 -18.38 4.28
C ALA A 300 11.91 -18.42 3.56
N GLY A 301 11.88 -18.42 2.23
CA GLY A 301 10.67 -18.68 1.43
C GLY A 301 10.29 -20.17 1.44
N GLU A 302 11.26 -21.06 1.17
CA GLU A 302 11.08 -22.52 1.20
C GLU A 302 10.60 -23.01 2.58
N ASP A 303 11.16 -22.48 3.66
CA ASP A 303 10.74 -22.74 5.05
C ASP A 303 9.31 -22.22 5.33
N ALA A 304 8.92 -21.07 4.76
CA ALA A 304 7.60 -20.48 4.93
C ALA A 304 6.51 -21.23 4.14
N ASP A 305 6.81 -21.65 2.90
CA ASP A 305 5.93 -22.47 2.07
C ASP A 305 5.71 -23.85 2.73
N ALA A 306 6.76 -24.46 3.29
CA ALA A 306 6.66 -25.70 4.05
C ALA A 306 5.80 -25.55 5.32
N ALA A 307 6.00 -24.49 6.10
CA ALA A 307 5.19 -24.20 7.28
C ALA A 307 3.72 -23.87 6.94
N HIS A 308 3.45 -23.32 5.76
CA HIS A 308 2.09 -23.10 5.27
C HIS A 308 1.40 -24.42 4.92
N ALA A 309 2.10 -25.34 4.24
CA ALA A 309 1.57 -26.66 3.90
C ALA A 309 1.27 -27.51 5.14
N GLU A 310 2.15 -27.48 6.16
CA GLU A 310 1.91 -28.13 7.46
C GLU A 310 0.66 -27.58 8.15
N ALA A 311 0.42 -26.25 8.06
CA ALA A 311 -0.78 -25.63 8.60
C ALA A 311 -2.06 -26.05 7.85
N GLU A 312 -2.03 -26.18 6.51
CA GLU A 312 -3.18 -26.69 5.74
C GLU A 312 -3.50 -28.16 6.05
N GLU A 313 -2.49 -29.02 6.23
CA GLU A 313 -2.70 -30.41 6.65
C GLU A 313 -3.27 -30.50 8.08
N ALA A 314 -2.81 -29.62 8.99
CA ALA A 314 -3.35 -29.52 10.34
C ALA A 314 -4.82 -29.05 10.35
N ASP A 315 -5.19 -28.03 9.58
CA ASP A 315 -6.58 -27.54 9.50
C ASP A 315 -7.51 -28.56 8.81
N ALA A 316 -7.03 -29.26 7.78
CA ALA A 316 -7.75 -30.39 7.18
C ALA A 316 -8.01 -31.52 8.21
N THR A 317 -7.00 -31.84 9.04
CA THR A 317 -7.12 -32.81 10.14
C THR A 317 -8.12 -32.36 11.20
N VAL A 318 -8.10 -31.08 11.58
CA VAL A 318 -9.06 -30.50 12.53
C VAL A 318 -10.49 -30.54 11.97
N SER A 319 -10.68 -30.35 10.66
CA SER A 319 -11.98 -30.45 9.99
C SER A 319 -12.56 -31.87 10.02
N ASP A 320 -11.75 -32.87 9.67
CA ASP A 320 -12.13 -34.30 9.76
C ASP A 320 -12.47 -34.71 11.20
N LEU A 321 -11.66 -34.31 12.19
CA LEU A 321 -11.92 -34.61 13.60
C LEU A 321 -13.22 -33.96 14.12
N ARG A 322 -13.58 -32.76 13.65
CA ARG A 322 -14.87 -32.11 13.96
C ARG A 322 -16.04 -32.89 13.38
N ALA A 323 -15.97 -33.27 12.11
CA ALA A 323 -17.03 -34.06 11.45
C ALA A 323 -17.22 -35.44 12.12
N ARG A 324 -16.12 -36.08 12.54
CA ARG A 324 -16.17 -37.34 13.31
C ARG A 324 -16.78 -37.17 14.70
N LEU A 325 -16.50 -36.05 15.37
CA LEU A 325 -17.10 -35.73 16.67
C LEU A 325 -18.62 -35.52 16.53
N GLU A 326 -19.07 -34.71 15.58
CA GLU A 326 -20.49 -34.46 15.31
C GLU A 326 -21.25 -35.76 15.03
N ALA A 327 -20.72 -36.60 14.14
CA ALA A 327 -21.30 -37.92 13.84
C ALA A 327 -21.35 -38.85 15.07
N ALA A 328 -20.37 -38.78 15.97
CA ALA A 328 -20.36 -39.54 17.22
C ALA A 328 -21.37 -38.98 18.26
N GLU A 329 -21.56 -37.66 18.31
CA GLU A 329 -22.53 -37.03 19.20
C GLU A 329 -23.98 -37.34 18.79
N ASP A 330 -24.28 -37.36 17.49
CA ASP A 330 -25.60 -37.76 16.99
C ASP A 330 -25.83 -39.27 17.05
N ALA A 331 -24.80 -40.10 16.87
CA ALA A 331 -24.88 -41.54 17.14
C ALA A 331 -25.20 -41.80 18.64
N ARG A 332 -24.61 -41.03 19.55
CA ARG A 332 -24.90 -41.03 21.00
C ARG A 332 -26.33 -40.55 21.29
N ARG A 333 -26.78 -39.46 20.65
CA ARG A 333 -28.15 -38.92 20.78
C ARG A 333 -29.18 -39.98 20.38
N GLY A 334 -29.08 -40.50 19.17
CA GLY A 334 -30.00 -41.53 18.67
C GLY A 334 -29.93 -42.85 19.45
N ALA A 335 -28.79 -43.18 20.09
CA ALA A 335 -28.71 -44.31 21.01
C ALA A 335 -29.49 -44.06 22.31
N TRP A 336 -29.46 -42.84 22.84
CA TRP A 336 -30.26 -42.44 24.00
C TRP A 336 -31.76 -42.44 23.69
N ASP A 337 -32.17 -41.88 22.55
CA ASP A 337 -33.57 -41.86 22.11
C ASP A 337 -34.16 -43.27 21.94
N ARG A 338 -33.37 -44.20 21.39
CA ARG A 338 -33.74 -45.63 21.31
C ARG A 338 -33.84 -46.29 22.68
N ALA A 339 -32.95 -45.95 23.61
CA ALA A 339 -32.95 -46.52 24.96
C ALA A 339 -34.16 -46.05 25.79
N ASP A 340 -34.52 -44.77 25.71
CA ASP A 340 -35.73 -44.21 26.34
C ASP A 340 -37.00 -44.81 25.71
N THR A 341 -37.08 -44.89 24.37
CA THR A 341 -38.20 -45.56 23.67
C THR A 341 -38.37 -47.01 24.15
N ALA A 342 -37.29 -47.79 24.21
CA ALA A 342 -37.32 -49.17 24.70
C ALA A 342 -37.70 -49.27 26.20
N ALA A 343 -37.31 -48.30 27.03
CA ALA A 343 -37.71 -48.25 28.43
C ALA A 343 -39.22 -47.96 28.59
N ARG A 344 -39.76 -47.02 27.81
CA ARG A 344 -41.21 -46.71 27.78
C ARG A 344 -42.03 -47.92 27.31
N GLU A 345 -41.58 -48.61 26.26
CA GLU A 345 -42.21 -49.86 25.81
C GLU A 345 -42.17 -50.96 26.89
N ARG A 346 -41.00 -51.19 27.51
CA ARG A 346 -40.83 -52.16 28.59
C ARG A 346 -41.79 -51.89 29.75
N ASP A 347 -41.89 -50.64 30.18
CA ASP A 347 -42.76 -50.26 31.30
C ASP A 347 -44.25 -50.32 30.94
N THR A 348 -44.59 -50.15 29.66
CA THR A 348 -45.95 -50.39 29.14
C THR A 348 -46.28 -51.88 29.19
N ARG A 349 -45.43 -52.73 28.61
CA ARG A 349 -45.59 -54.20 28.65
C ARG A 349 -45.61 -54.75 30.07
N ARG A 350 -44.86 -54.14 31.01
CA ARG A 350 -44.91 -54.50 32.43
C ARG A 350 -46.29 -54.22 33.03
N ARG A 351 -46.85 -53.02 32.82
CA ARG A 351 -48.20 -52.65 33.28
C ARG A 351 -49.29 -53.52 32.67
N GLU A 352 -49.12 -53.97 31.43
CA GLU A 352 -50.03 -54.92 30.77
C GLU A 352 -49.96 -56.31 31.42
N ALA A 353 -48.74 -56.83 31.66
CA ALA A 353 -48.53 -58.10 32.34
C ALA A 353 -48.97 -58.08 33.82
N ASP A 354 -48.80 -56.94 34.51
CA ASP A 354 -49.24 -56.76 35.90
C ASP A 354 -50.78 -56.78 35.99
N ARG A 355 -51.50 -56.04 35.13
CA ARG A 355 -52.98 -56.13 35.04
C ARG A 355 -53.48 -57.53 34.68
N ALA A 356 -52.85 -58.18 33.71
CA ALA A 356 -53.26 -59.52 33.28
C ALA A 356 -53.16 -60.56 34.41
N ARG A 357 -52.29 -60.34 35.41
CA ARG A 357 -52.25 -61.13 36.66
C ARG A 357 -53.39 -60.75 37.60
N GLU A 358 -53.62 -59.45 37.84
CA GLU A 358 -54.72 -58.96 38.69
C GLU A 358 -56.10 -59.45 38.20
N ASP A 359 -56.30 -59.51 36.89
CA ASP A 359 -57.48 -60.06 36.23
C ASP A 359 -57.60 -61.58 36.41
N ALA A 360 -56.50 -62.33 36.22
CA ALA A 360 -56.47 -63.79 36.42
C ALA A 360 -56.77 -64.16 37.88
N ASP A 361 -56.08 -63.53 38.83
CA ASP A 361 -56.32 -63.72 40.26
C ASP A 361 -57.77 -63.39 40.64
N SER A 362 -58.38 -62.39 39.97
CA SER A 362 -59.79 -62.01 40.19
C SER A 362 -60.78 -63.03 39.62
N ALA A 363 -60.45 -63.67 38.50
CA ALA A 363 -61.22 -64.78 37.93
C ALA A 363 -61.13 -66.03 38.82
N GLU A 364 -59.93 -66.39 39.31
CA GLU A 364 -59.75 -67.50 40.25
C GLU A 364 -60.51 -67.27 41.56
N ARG A 365 -60.46 -66.05 42.13
CA ARG A 365 -61.25 -65.68 43.32
C ARG A 365 -62.76 -65.82 43.10
N HIS A 366 -63.28 -65.45 41.92
CA HIS A 366 -64.70 -65.64 41.59
C HIS A 366 -65.07 -67.12 41.46
N ALA A 367 -64.22 -67.92 40.79
CA ALA A 367 -64.45 -69.36 40.64
C ALA A 367 -64.51 -70.10 41.99
N HIS A 368 -63.72 -69.68 42.99
CA HIS A 368 -63.73 -70.24 44.34
C HIS A 368 -64.84 -69.65 45.26
N SER A 369 -65.63 -68.67 44.79
CA SER A 369 -66.72 -68.04 45.57
C SER A 369 -68.12 -68.61 45.28
N PHE A 370 -68.25 -69.54 44.32
CA PHE A 370 -69.51 -70.25 44.04
C PHE A 370 -69.41 -71.72 44.50
N PRO A 371 -70.10 -72.11 45.59
CA PRO A 371 -70.19 -73.49 46.07
C PRO A 371 -71.29 -74.32 45.37
#